data_AF-A0A6I6DC65-F1
#
_entry.id   AF-A0A6I6DC65-F1
#
_cell.length_a   1.000
_cell.length_b   1.000
_cell.length_c   1.000
_cell.angle_alpha   90.00
_cell.angle_beta   90.00
_cell.angle_gamma   90.00
#
_symmetry.space_group_name_H-M   'P 1'
#
loop_
_entity.id
_entity.type
_entity.pdbx_description
1 polymer ?
#
loop_
_entity_poly.entity_id
_entity_poly.type
_entity_poly.pdbx_seq_one_letter_code
_entity_poly.pdbx_strand_id
1 'polypeptide(L)'
;MFDIYRLRVSIVNNSYLWMSIWVLFMLNIALITFVYRGFEWTYFFLTILLVIAGLMIIKFIASLPLVTEQEIIEEVEVNVNDLMEQIKPICEDIFNRKVDNYMQLFLTNLQKEIIKGSEWLWQDYINFLQKVNEKSNGIRTTIQLVYSYNDERTKILESIENNNAYVIRLVNEVFSSREKAVNSIDRYLHKKSTELKQILEKEKEIFYGYVNELLIEQLNTQEEGLELIEYINIYTLGDQFNSIIEQSIESRMQEFENTINQEMEDHSADMVGQMQMTTSKLSSVFIDLEEDITTLLDMCKNESNLLIKRLEEKITDITELKDESSGLLVTIAWQDILLEKRWQDILEKIYKVKKMVFENLSPDVTEHIENYIIREIPVLYDLKTVPESILHYKLVVDTEVIYQIYNNNKLSNVITNDAYILLNYVNVVESLVKKAVSINDIGISKIREIRENVKNSAYTECFDNIVNKIENKNPDLLTYLQNCHPSNFYTFCNIPYINEKPEDINTAAWMLFLGVIQKENVDEGLYELIGLLLIIHSLRNLYIHPFKSEPIPVNDNEKIELMRSCFKDAVSLILSLKLKGMVKLNY
;
A
#
# COMPACT_ATOMS: atom_id res chain seq x y z
N MET A 1 -23.52 59.73 32.51
CA MET A 1 -22.06 59.80 32.26
C MET A 1 -21.75 59.79 30.76
N PHE A 2 -22.42 58.94 29.96
CA PHE A 2 -22.34 58.90 28.49
C PHE A 2 -22.61 60.23 27.75
N ASP A 3 -23.59 61.03 28.21
CA ASP A 3 -23.92 62.30 27.53
C ASP A 3 -22.86 63.38 27.70
N ILE A 4 -22.20 63.44 28.86
CA ILE A 4 -21.15 64.43 29.14
C ILE A 4 -19.89 64.14 28.31
N TYR A 5 -19.57 62.86 28.10
CA TYR A 5 -18.45 62.45 27.26
C TYR A 5 -18.70 62.79 25.78
N ARG A 6 -19.88 62.48 25.24
CA ARG A 6 -20.25 62.86 23.87
C ARG A 6 -20.22 64.37 23.64
N LEU A 7 -20.70 65.15 24.62
CA LEU A 7 -20.69 66.61 24.55
C LEU A 7 -19.26 67.15 24.59
N ARG A 8 -18.37 66.56 25.39
CA ARG A 8 -16.93 66.89 25.42
C ARG A 8 -16.24 66.58 24.09
N VAL A 9 -16.46 65.39 23.52
CA VAL A 9 -15.90 64.99 22.21
C VAL A 9 -16.39 65.92 21.10
N SER A 10 -17.67 66.28 21.11
CA SER A 10 -18.24 67.26 20.16
C SER A 10 -17.61 68.65 20.27
N ILE A 11 -17.36 69.12 21.51
CA ILE A 11 -16.72 70.42 21.77
C ILE A 11 -15.27 70.43 21.31
N VAL A 12 -14.51 69.36 21.54
CA VAL A 12 -13.11 69.28 21.12
C VAL A 12 -13.01 69.27 19.58
N ASN A 13 -13.81 68.43 18.92
CA ASN A 13 -13.75 68.29 17.46
C ASN A 13 -14.31 69.51 16.70
N ASN A 14 -15.25 70.27 17.28
CA ASN A 14 -15.91 71.40 16.63
C ASN A 14 -15.90 72.69 17.48
N SER A 15 -14.76 73.01 18.09
CA SER A 15 -14.62 74.10 19.06
C SER A 15 -15.08 75.47 18.55
N TYR A 16 -14.78 75.83 17.30
CA TYR A 16 -15.23 77.09 16.69
C TYR A 16 -16.75 77.18 16.55
N LEU A 17 -17.42 76.08 16.21
CA LEU A 17 -18.86 76.03 16.04
C LEU A 17 -19.58 76.21 17.39
N TRP A 18 -19.06 75.57 18.44
CA TRP A 18 -19.56 75.76 19.80
C TRP A 18 -19.32 77.18 20.34
N MET A 19 -18.18 77.80 20.01
CA MET A 19 -17.94 79.22 20.31
C MET A 19 -18.94 80.12 19.60
N SER A 20 -19.21 79.88 18.31
CA SER A 20 -20.20 80.65 17.54
C SER A 20 -21.61 80.51 18.11
N ILE A 21 -22.04 79.30 18.46
CA ILE A 21 -23.35 79.05 19.10
C ILE A 21 -23.45 79.78 20.43
N TRP A 22 -22.41 79.73 21.27
CA TRP A 22 -22.40 80.42 22.56
C TRP A 22 -22.54 81.93 22.42
N VAL A 23 -21.78 82.53 21.49
CA VAL A 23 -21.90 83.96 21.19
C VAL A 23 -23.29 84.29 20.69
N LEU A 24 -23.85 83.51 19.77
CA LEU A 24 -25.20 83.73 19.23
C LEU A 24 -26.27 83.62 20.32
N PHE A 25 -26.15 82.65 21.22
CA PHE A 25 -27.06 82.46 22.34
C PHE A 25 -27.06 83.67 23.28
N MET A 26 -25.88 84.15 23.67
CA MET A 26 -25.73 85.31 24.53
C MET A 26 -26.21 86.60 23.85
N LEU A 27 -25.98 86.76 22.55
CA LEU A 27 -26.44 87.91 21.77
C LEU A 27 -27.98 87.95 21.67
N ASN A 28 -28.62 86.79 21.52
CA ASN A 28 -30.08 86.68 21.58
C ASN A 28 -30.63 87.03 22.97
N ILE A 29 -30.01 86.55 24.05
CA ILE A 29 -30.40 86.92 25.42
C ILE A 29 -30.28 88.43 25.62
N ALA A 30 -29.17 89.03 25.17
CA ALA A 30 -28.96 90.48 25.28
C ALA A 30 -30.02 91.28 24.51
N LEU A 31 -30.33 90.87 23.28
CA LEU A 31 -31.38 91.51 22.46
C LEU A 31 -32.75 91.45 23.13
N ILE A 32 -33.16 90.27 23.62
CA ILE A 32 -34.43 90.12 24.34
C ILE A 32 -34.46 91.03 25.57
N THR A 33 -33.35 91.09 26.31
CA THR A 33 -33.26 91.89 27.53
C THR A 33 -33.32 93.39 27.22
N PHE A 34 -32.64 93.86 26.18
CA PHE A 34 -32.68 95.26 25.73
C PHE A 34 -34.03 95.68 25.19
N VAL A 35 -34.73 94.79 24.47
CA VAL A 35 -36.09 95.07 23.97
C VAL A 35 -37.09 95.12 25.11
N TYR A 36 -36.96 94.26 26.13
CA TYR A 36 -37.92 94.17 27.24
C TYR A 36 -37.76 95.28 28.30
N ARG A 37 -36.52 95.72 28.59
CA ARG A 37 -36.25 96.70 29.68
C ARG A 37 -35.61 98.01 29.21
N GLY A 38 -35.23 98.14 27.94
CA GLY A 38 -34.43 99.26 27.44
C GLY A 38 -32.93 99.02 27.59
N PHE A 39 -32.12 99.85 26.92
CA PHE A 39 -30.66 99.72 26.93
C PHE A 39 -30.07 100.29 28.22
N GLU A 40 -29.49 99.43 29.06
CA GLU A 40 -28.64 99.81 30.19
C GLU A 40 -27.23 99.25 30.03
N TRP A 41 -26.23 100.09 30.32
CA TRP A 41 -24.82 99.73 30.22
C TRP A 41 -24.41 98.57 31.12
N THR A 42 -25.06 98.41 32.28
CA THR A 42 -24.80 97.33 33.24
C THR A 42 -25.06 95.95 32.63
N TYR A 43 -26.20 95.74 31.96
CA TYR A 43 -26.52 94.47 31.30
C TYR A 43 -25.64 94.22 30.08
N PHE A 44 -25.26 95.27 29.35
CA PHE A 44 -24.33 95.14 28.23
C PHE A 44 -22.96 94.61 28.68
N PHE A 45 -22.38 95.21 29.73
CA PHE A 45 -21.10 94.75 30.29
C PHE A 45 -21.19 93.35 30.88
N LEU A 46 -22.28 93.01 31.59
CA LEU A 46 -22.49 91.65 32.12
C LEU A 46 -22.52 90.60 31.00
N THR A 47 -23.21 90.91 29.89
CA THR A 47 -23.31 89.99 28.75
C THR A 47 -21.93 89.77 28.11
N ILE A 48 -21.14 90.83 27.91
CA ILE A 48 -19.78 90.70 27.37
C ILE A 48 -18.92 89.81 28.27
N LEU A 49 -18.99 89.99 29.59
CA LEU A 49 -18.21 89.20 30.54
C LEU A 49 -18.57 87.72 30.47
N LEU A 50 -19.87 87.40 30.38
CA LEU A 50 -20.36 86.02 30.21
C LEU A 50 -19.98 85.41 28.86
N VAL A 51 -19.92 86.21 27.78
CA VAL A 51 -19.41 85.75 26.48
C VAL A 51 -17.93 85.37 26.60
N ILE A 52 -17.10 86.25 27.17
CA ILE A 52 -15.67 86.00 27.34
C ILE A 52 -15.43 84.78 28.23
N ALA A 53 -16.15 84.65 29.35
CA ALA A 53 -16.03 83.52 30.26
C ALA A 53 -16.40 82.20 29.56
N GLY A 54 -17.50 82.15 28.82
CA GLY A 54 -17.89 80.94 28.09
C GLY A 54 -16.90 80.57 26.98
N LEU A 55 -16.34 81.55 26.26
CA LEU A 55 -15.29 81.29 25.27
C LEU A 55 -14.01 80.72 25.91
N MET A 56 -13.62 81.23 27.09
CA MET A 56 -12.48 80.68 27.83
C MET A 56 -12.73 79.24 28.29
N ILE A 57 -13.94 78.94 28.80
CA ILE A 57 -14.31 77.58 29.23
C ILE A 57 -14.30 76.61 28.05
N ILE A 58 -14.88 76.98 26.90
CA ILE A 58 -14.89 76.14 25.70
C ILE A 58 -13.46 75.89 25.21
N LYS A 59 -12.59 76.91 25.18
CA LYS A 59 -11.18 76.73 24.82
C LYS A 59 -10.43 75.84 25.81
N PHE A 60 -10.67 76.00 27.10
CA PHE A 60 -10.06 75.18 28.14
C PHE A 60 -10.45 73.70 27.98
N ILE A 61 -11.74 73.42 27.73
CA ILE A 61 -12.24 72.06 27.48
C ILE A 61 -11.65 71.49 26.19
N ALA A 62 -11.54 72.29 25.13
CA ALA A 62 -10.94 71.87 23.86
C ALA A 62 -9.42 71.60 23.95
N SER A 63 -8.72 72.24 24.89
CA SER A 63 -7.28 72.06 25.10
C SER A 63 -6.89 70.92 26.05
N LEU A 64 -7.87 70.27 26.71
CA LEU A 64 -7.60 69.11 27.54
C LEU A 64 -7.35 67.89 26.64
N PRO A 65 -6.24 67.15 26.80
CA PRO A 65 -5.96 65.97 25.98
C PRO A 65 -7.10 64.95 26.14
N LEU A 66 -7.62 64.45 25.02
CA LEU A 66 -8.38 63.21 25.00
C LEU A 66 -7.36 62.08 24.99
N VAL A 67 -7.56 61.07 25.84
CA VAL A 67 -6.95 59.76 25.63
C VAL A 67 -7.44 59.30 24.26
N THR A 68 -6.54 59.26 23.29
CA THR A 68 -6.86 58.93 21.90
C THR A 68 -6.90 57.41 21.76
N GLU A 69 -7.92 56.87 21.08
CA GLU A 69 -8.06 55.44 20.73
C GLU A 69 -6.80 54.82 20.08
N GLN A 70 -5.84 55.63 19.61
CA GLN A 70 -4.57 55.17 19.04
C GLN A 70 -3.56 54.62 20.05
N GLU A 71 -3.52 55.09 21.31
CA GLU A 71 -2.58 54.53 22.32
C GLU A 71 -3.02 53.13 22.79
N ILE A 72 -4.32 52.86 22.81
CA ILE A 72 -4.89 51.55 23.21
C ILE A 72 -4.59 50.48 22.14
N ILE A 73 -4.60 50.85 20.85
CA ILE A 73 -4.33 49.90 19.75
C ILE A 73 -2.85 49.49 19.73
N GLU A 74 -1.91 50.42 19.93
CA GLU A 74 -0.47 50.11 19.98
C GLU A 74 -0.13 49.22 21.20
N GLU A 75 -0.73 49.47 22.37
CA GLU A 75 -0.47 48.67 23.58
C GLU A 75 -1.04 47.24 23.49
N VAL A 76 -2.23 47.09 22.89
CA VAL A 76 -2.85 45.79 22.61
C VAL A 76 -2.00 44.99 21.61
N GLU A 77 -1.52 45.62 20.53
CA GLU A 77 -0.71 44.95 19.51
C GLU A 77 0.67 44.51 20.04
N VAL A 78 1.28 45.30 20.94
CA VAL A 78 2.53 44.94 21.63
C VAL A 78 2.32 43.73 22.57
N ASN A 79 1.25 43.73 23.37
CA ASN A 79 0.96 42.64 24.30
C ASN A 79 0.63 41.31 23.58
N VAL A 80 -0.08 41.36 22.45
CA VAL A 80 -0.33 40.18 21.62
C VAL A 80 0.96 39.63 21.02
N ASN A 81 1.85 40.51 20.54
CA ASN A 81 3.14 40.11 19.99
C ASN A 81 4.03 39.43 21.03
N ASP A 82 4.11 39.97 22.25
CA ASP A 82 4.87 39.36 23.36
C ASP A 82 4.33 37.97 23.75
N LEU A 83 3.00 37.78 23.76
CA LEU A 83 2.38 36.47 24.00
C LEU A 83 2.65 35.49 22.86
N MET A 84 2.58 35.96 21.61
CA MET A 84 2.91 35.14 20.43
C MET A 84 4.40 34.75 20.37
N GLU A 85 5.31 35.58 20.88
CA GLU A 85 6.74 35.23 21.03
C GLU A 85 6.96 34.08 22.02
N GLN A 86 6.07 33.89 22.99
CA GLN A 86 6.13 32.78 23.96
C GLN A 86 5.44 31.51 23.45
N ILE A 87 4.35 31.64 22.68
CA ILE A 87 3.56 30.51 22.17
C ILE A 87 4.24 29.83 20.97
N LYS A 88 4.83 30.61 20.05
CA LYS A 88 5.47 30.10 18.83
C LYS A 88 6.56 29.05 19.12
N PRO A 89 7.53 29.27 20.03
CA PRO A 89 8.60 28.30 20.30
C PRO A 89 8.08 26.94 20.75
N ILE A 90 7.02 26.91 21.58
CA ILE A 90 6.43 25.67 22.10
C ILE A 90 5.73 24.91 20.97
N CYS A 91 5.01 25.62 20.11
CA CYS A 91 4.37 25.02 18.94
C CYS A 91 5.43 24.53 17.92
N GLU A 92 6.52 25.27 17.73
CA GLU A 92 7.65 24.88 16.89
C GLU A 92 8.28 23.56 17.36
N ASP A 93 8.51 23.42 18.67
CA ASP A 93 9.07 22.22 19.27
C ASP A 93 8.13 21.02 19.14
N ILE A 94 6.82 21.22 19.37
CA ILE A 94 5.80 20.19 19.16
C ILE A 94 5.75 19.76 17.70
N PHE A 95 5.74 20.72 16.77
CA PHE A 95 5.73 20.48 15.34
C PHE A 95 6.95 19.68 14.89
N ASN A 96 8.16 20.12 15.24
CA ASN A 96 9.40 19.43 14.87
C ASN A 96 9.45 18.02 15.47
N ARG A 97 9.09 17.87 16.76
CA ARG A 97 9.11 16.56 17.42
C ARG A 97 8.10 15.59 16.80
N LYS A 98 6.92 16.06 16.40
CA LYS A 98 5.86 15.21 15.83
C LYS A 98 6.08 14.97 14.35
N VAL A 99 6.15 16.03 13.57
CA VAL A 99 6.21 15.96 12.10
C VAL A 99 7.54 15.36 11.67
N ASP A 100 8.69 15.88 12.11
CA ASP A 100 9.98 15.41 11.59
C ASP A 100 10.29 13.99 12.06
N ASN A 101 10.11 13.67 13.35
CA ASN A 101 10.40 12.31 13.82
C ASN A 101 9.43 11.26 13.24
N TYR A 102 8.13 11.57 13.18
CA TYR A 102 7.15 10.63 12.65
C TYR A 102 7.33 10.43 11.14
N MET A 103 7.50 11.51 10.38
CA MET A 103 7.71 11.44 8.93
C MET A 103 9.01 10.74 8.58
N GLN A 104 10.10 11.06 9.27
CA GLN A 104 11.39 10.43 8.98
C GLN A 104 11.35 8.93 9.27
N LEU A 105 10.74 8.52 10.38
CA LEU A 105 10.64 7.12 10.78
C LEU A 105 9.71 6.33 9.86
N PHE A 106 8.60 6.94 9.44
CA PHE A 106 7.69 6.39 8.45
C PHE A 106 8.35 6.20 7.09
N LEU A 107 9.02 7.23 6.56
CA LEU A 107 9.71 7.16 5.27
C LEU A 107 10.84 6.13 5.28
N THR A 108 11.60 6.07 6.38
CA THR A 108 12.66 5.07 6.53
C THR A 108 12.10 3.65 6.54
N ASN A 109 10.96 3.44 7.20
CA ASN A 109 10.28 2.14 7.21
C ASN A 109 9.76 1.78 5.81
N LEU A 110 9.09 2.71 5.12
CA LEU A 110 8.61 2.52 3.75
C LEU A 110 9.75 2.23 2.78
N GLN A 111 10.82 3.02 2.83
CA GLN A 111 12.00 2.81 2.00
C GLN A 111 12.62 1.45 2.25
N LYS A 112 12.74 1.03 3.52
CA LYS A 112 13.23 -0.29 3.88
C LYS A 112 12.32 -1.40 3.38
N GLU A 113 11.01 -1.22 3.44
CA GLU A 113 10.02 -2.16 2.91
C GLU A 113 10.10 -2.28 1.39
N ILE A 114 10.25 -1.16 0.69
CA ILE A 114 10.38 -1.12 -0.78
C ILE A 114 11.70 -1.76 -1.22
N ILE A 115 12.82 -1.40 -0.59
CA ILE A 115 14.13 -1.99 -0.90
C ILE A 115 14.08 -3.50 -0.66
N LYS A 116 13.57 -3.94 0.50
CA LYS A 116 13.43 -5.37 0.83
C LYS A 116 12.45 -6.10 -0.09
N GLY A 117 11.40 -5.41 -0.56
CA GLY A 117 10.46 -5.93 -1.56
C GLY A 117 11.10 -6.12 -2.93
N SER A 118 11.93 -5.16 -3.35
CA SER A 118 12.59 -5.16 -4.65
C SER A 118 13.85 -6.04 -4.70
N GLU A 119 14.60 -6.18 -3.61
CA GLU A 119 15.87 -6.94 -3.56
C GLU A 119 15.71 -8.40 -3.97
N TRP A 120 14.61 -9.03 -3.56
CA TRP A 120 14.35 -10.42 -3.88
C TRP A 120 14.06 -10.62 -5.37
N LEU A 121 13.32 -9.71 -6.01
CA LEU A 121 13.08 -9.71 -7.46
C LEU A 121 14.36 -9.56 -8.26
N TRP A 122 15.26 -8.72 -7.74
CA TRP A 122 16.57 -8.57 -8.32
C TRP A 122 17.46 -9.78 -8.07
N GLN A 123 17.29 -10.54 -6.99
CA GLN A 123 18.20 -11.65 -6.65
C GLN A 123 18.21 -12.74 -7.74
N ASP A 124 17.04 -13.29 -8.08
CA ASP A 124 16.95 -14.36 -9.08
C ASP A 124 17.29 -13.86 -10.47
N TYR A 125 16.86 -12.63 -10.79
CA TYR A 125 17.21 -12.00 -12.05
C TYR A 125 18.71 -11.71 -12.18
N ILE A 126 19.36 -11.27 -11.11
CA ILE A 126 20.82 -11.03 -11.09
C ILE A 126 21.58 -12.33 -11.21
N ASN A 127 21.16 -13.39 -10.51
CA ASN A 127 21.79 -14.70 -10.62
C ASN A 127 21.74 -15.20 -12.07
N PHE A 128 20.59 -15.04 -12.73
CA PHE A 128 20.44 -15.32 -14.15
C PHE A 128 21.37 -14.44 -15.02
N LEU A 129 21.37 -13.12 -14.83
CA LEU A 129 22.22 -12.20 -15.60
C LEU A 129 23.72 -12.45 -15.40
N GLN A 130 24.14 -12.88 -14.21
CA GLN A 130 25.52 -13.28 -13.92
C GLN A 130 25.89 -14.53 -14.72
N LYS A 131 25.04 -15.56 -14.73
CA LYS A 131 25.24 -16.76 -15.57
C LYS A 131 25.28 -16.42 -17.05
N VAL A 132 24.39 -15.53 -17.53
CA VAL A 132 24.39 -15.04 -18.91
C VAL A 132 25.75 -14.41 -19.22
N ASN A 133 26.23 -13.51 -18.37
CA ASN A 133 27.52 -12.84 -18.56
C ASN A 133 28.71 -13.82 -18.56
N GLU A 134 28.73 -14.78 -17.62
CA GLU A 134 29.78 -15.82 -17.54
C GLU A 134 29.82 -16.68 -18.81
N LYS A 135 28.66 -17.21 -19.23
CA LYS A 135 28.54 -18.08 -20.41
C LYS A 135 28.83 -17.31 -21.70
N SER A 136 28.35 -16.08 -21.83
CA SER A 136 28.67 -15.16 -22.95
C SER A 136 30.16 -14.87 -23.09
N ASN A 137 30.88 -14.69 -21.99
CA ASN A 137 32.34 -14.54 -22.03
C ASN A 137 33.04 -15.82 -22.51
N GLY A 138 32.50 -17.00 -22.21
CA GLY A 138 32.97 -18.30 -22.71
C GLY A 138 32.76 -18.52 -24.22
N ILE A 139 31.73 -17.90 -24.81
CA ILE A 139 31.46 -17.98 -26.26
C ILE A 139 32.58 -17.28 -27.04
N ARG A 140 32.97 -16.07 -26.62
CA ARG A 140 34.03 -15.29 -27.27
C ARG A 140 35.37 -16.02 -27.30
N THR A 141 35.76 -16.66 -26.21
CA THR A 141 37.03 -17.41 -26.13
C THR A 141 37.03 -18.68 -26.97
N THR A 142 35.85 -19.28 -27.19
CA THR A 142 35.70 -20.49 -28.02
C THR A 142 35.77 -20.14 -29.51
N ILE A 143 35.15 -19.03 -29.91
CA ILE A 143 35.13 -18.54 -31.29
C ILE A 143 36.50 -18.10 -31.79
N GLN A 144 37.35 -17.55 -30.93
CA GLN A 144 38.73 -17.19 -31.28
C GLN A 144 39.61 -18.39 -31.68
N LEU A 145 39.18 -19.62 -31.40
CA LEU A 145 39.89 -20.85 -31.78
C LEU A 145 39.53 -21.35 -33.18
N VAL A 146 38.52 -20.73 -33.81
CA VAL A 146 37.98 -21.09 -35.11
C VAL A 146 38.78 -20.35 -36.19
N TYR A 147 39.44 -21.08 -37.08
CA TYR A 147 40.11 -20.46 -38.22
C TYR A 147 39.11 -20.14 -39.33
N SER A 148 39.00 -18.88 -39.74
CA SER A 148 38.16 -18.52 -40.89
C SER A 148 38.93 -18.53 -42.21
N TYR A 149 38.59 -19.46 -43.09
CA TYR A 149 39.09 -19.54 -44.47
C TYR A 149 37.97 -19.41 -45.53
N ASN A 150 36.71 -19.20 -45.09
CA ASN A 150 35.52 -19.13 -45.95
C ASN A 150 34.65 -17.93 -45.54
N ASP A 151 34.18 -17.15 -46.52
CA ASP A 151 33.29 -15.99 -46.33
C ASP A 151 32.02 -16.33 -45.55
N GLU A 152 31.44 -17.50 -45.76
CA GLU A 152 30.25 -17.96 -45.03
C GLU A 152 30.54 -18.19 -43.54
N ARG A 153 31.72 -18.74 -43.24
CA ARG A 153 32.19 -18.94 -41.86
C ARG A 153 32.51 -17.62 -41.18
N THR A 154 33.13 -16.67 -41.90
CA THR A 154 33.37 -15.31 -41.39
C THR A 154 32.06 -14.61 -41.02
N LYS A 155 31.02 -14.71 -41.86
CA LYS A 155 29.70 -14.12 -41.59
C LYS A 155 29.05 -14.70 -40.34
N ILE A 156 29.13 -16.02 -40.14
CA ILE A 156 28.60 -16.68 -38.93
C ILE A 156 29.39 -16.22 -37.70
N LEU A 157 30.72 -16.13 -37.77
CA LEU A 157 31.54 -15.65 -36.65
C LEU A 157 31.22 -14.19 -36.30
N GLU A 158 31.05 -13.33 -37.30
CA GLU A 158 30.61 -11.93 -37.10
C GLU A 158 29.21 -11.86 -36.49
N SER A 159 28.28 -12.71 -36.92
CA SER A 159 26.92 -12.81 -36.34
C SER A 159 26.98 -13.18 -34.86
N ILE A 160 27.74 -14.23 -34.52
CA ILE A 160 27.88 -14.68 -33.13
C ILE A 160 28.57 -13.60 -32.26
N GLU A 161 29.61 -12.93 -32.77
CA GLU A 161 30.27 -11.84 -32.05
C GLU A 161 29.32 -10.65 -31.80
N ASN A 162 28.53 -10.27 -32.81
CA ASN A 162 27.56 -9.17 -32.70
C ASN A 162 26.43 -9.51 -31.72
N ASN A 163 25.87 -10.71 -31.81
CA ASN A 163 24.82 -11.20 -30.92
C ASN A 163 25.34 -11.31 -29.47
N ASN A 164 26.56 -11.81 -29.27
CA ASN A 164 27.16 -11.89 -27.95
C ASN A 164 27.49 -10.50 -27.36
N ALA A 165 27.95 -9.55 -28.18
CA ALA A 165 28.14 -8.16 -27.75
C ALA A 165 26.81 -7.49 -27.36
N TYR A 166 25.73 -7.81 -28.09
CA TYR A 166 24.38 -7.33 -27.77
C TYR A 166 23.86 -7.90 -26.44
N VAL A 167 24.08 -9.19 -26.17
CA VAL A 167 23.77 -9.81 -24.86
C VAL A 167 24.49 -9.09 -23.72
N ILE A 168 25.80 -8.87 -23.85
CA ILE A 168 26.59 -8.17 -22.82
C ILE A 168 26.08 -6.73 -22.60
N ARG A 169 25.68 -6.04 -23.67
CA ARG A 169 25.10 -4.70 -23.57
C ARG A 169 23.78 -4.71 -22.80
N LEU A 170 22.87 -5.63 -23.12
CA LEU A 170 21.59 -5.78 -22.41
C LEU A 170 21.78 -6.04 -20.92
N VAL A 171 22.73 -6.93 -20.57
CA VAL A 171 23.05 -7.23 -19.16
C VAL A 171 23.53 -5.98 -18.43
N ASN A 172 24.44 -5.20 -19.04
CA ASN A 172 24.96 -3.97 -18.43
C ASN A 172 23.90 -2.87 -18.31
N GLU A 173 23.01 -2.73 -19.31
CA GLU A 173 21.89 -1.80 -19.25
C GLU A 173 20.98 -2.10 -18.06
N VAL A 174 20.69 -3.36 -17.79
CA VAL A 174 19.86 -3.80 -16.66
C VAL A 174 20.51 -3.54 -15.31
N PHE A 175 21.82 -3.80 -15.16
CA PHE A 175 22.52 -3.46 -13.92
C PHE A 175 22.46 -1.95 -13.64
N SER A 176 22.57 -1.12 -14.68
CA SER A 176 22.47 0.34 -14.54
C SER A 176 21.03 0.84 -14.30
N SER A 177 20.01 0.12 -14.78
CA SER A 177 18.60 0.50 -14.59
C SER A 177 18.12 0.23 -13.18
N ARG A 178 18.61 -0.84 -12.53
CA ARG A 178 18.38 -1.13 -11.11
C ARG A 178 18.76 0.04 -10.21
N GLU A 179 19.98 0.55 -10.38
CA GLU A 179 20.50 1.64 -9.54
C GLU A 179 19.66 2.92 -9.74
N LYS A 180 19.24 3.18 -10.99
CA LYS A 180 18.34 4.29 -11.32
C LYS A 180 16.96 4.13 -10.68
N ALA A 181 16.39 2.92 -10.66
CA ALA A 181 15.09 2.61 -10.09
C ALA A 181 15.06 2.85 -8.57
N VAL A 182 16.08 2.36 -7.84
CA VAL A 182 16.22 2.62 -6.40
C VAL A 182 16.36 4.12 -6.12
N ASN A 183 17.17 4.82 -6.91
CA ASN A 183 17.36 6.27 -6.77
C ASN A 183 16.13 7.11 -7.18
N SER A 184 15.21 6.58 -8.00
CA SER A 184 13.95 7.27 -8.31
C SER A 184 12.93 7.14 -7.18
N ILE A 185 12.83 5.98 -6.54
CA ILE A 185 11.97 5.78 -5.36
C ILE A 185 12.38 6.75 -4.25
N ASP A 186 13.67 6.83 -3.96
CA ASP A 186 14.20 7.69 -2.90
C ASP A 186 13.88 9.18 -3.17
N ARG A 187 14.10 9.64 -4.41
CA ARG A 187 13.75 11.00 -4.82
C ARG A 187 12.24 11.26 -4.75
N TYR A 188 11.42 10.30 -5.12
CA TYR A 188 9.96 10.43 -5.06
C TYR A 188 9.46 10.54 -3.62
N LEU A 189 9.90 9.64 -2.74
CA LEU A 189 9.56 9.65 -1.31
C LEU A 189 10.00 10.96 -0.65
N HIS A 190 11.21 11.45 -0.95
CA HIS A 190 11.67 12.74 -0.44
C HIS A 190 10.83 13.91 -0.94
N LYS A 191 10.49 13.94 -2.23
CA LYS A 191 9.63 14.98 -2.80
C LYS A 191 8.26 14.99 -2.12
N LYS A 192 7.64 13.83 -1.98
CA LYS A 192 6.33 13.67 -1.34
C LYS A 192 6.38 14.08 0.13
N SER A 193 7.40 13.65 0.86
CA SER A 193 7.61 14.10 2.25
C SER A 193 7.70 15.62 2.36
N THR A 194 8.38 16.27 1.42
CA THR A 194 8.53 17.73 1.42
C THR A 194 7.19 18.41 1.13
N GLU A 195 6.39 17.89 0.21
CA GLU A 195 5.03 18.37 -0.06
C GLU A 195 4.14 18.27 1.19
N LEU A 196 4.17 17.14 1.90
CA LEU A 196 3.37 16.98 3.14
C LEU A 196 3.85 17.94 4.24
N LYS A 197 5.17 18.12 4.40
CA LYS A 197 5.74 19.08 5.35
C LYS A 197 5.29 20.51 5.05
N GLN A 198 5.31 20.93 3.78
CA GLN A 198 4.83 22.25 3.37
C GLN A 198 3.34 22.46 3.66
N ILE A 199 2.52 21.42 3.52
CA ILE A 199 1.09 21.47 3.84
C ILE A 199 0.89 21.64 5.35
N LEU A 200 1.60 20.86 6.17
CA LEU A 200 1.56 20.97 7.63
C LEU A 200 2.10 22.31 8.12
N GLU A 201 3.12 22.87 7.45
CA GLU A 201 3.62 24.22 7.72
C GLU A 201 2.56 25.30 7.48
N LYS A 202 1.73 25.15 6.44
CA LYS A 202 0.59 26.07 6.21
C LYS A 202 -0.45 25.96 7.31
N GLU A 203 -0.73 24.77 7.82
CA GLU A 203 -1.67 24.60 8.94
C GLU A 203 -1.13 25.19 10.25
N LYS A 204 0.18 25.09 10.47
CA LYS A 204 0.86 25.80 11.56
C LYS A 204 0.65 27.31 11.45
N GLU A 205 0.81 27.89 10.26
CA GLU A 205 0.55 29.33 10.04
C GLU A 205 -0.91 29.71 10.26
N ILE A 206 -1.86 28.87 9.84
CA ILE A 206 -3.30 29.08 10.07
C ILE A 206 -3.62 29.06 11.57
N PHE A 207 -3.03 28.12 12.32
CA PHE A 207 -3.19 28.07 13.77
C PHE A 207 -2.62 29.32 14.44
N TYR A 208 -1.44 29.79 14.01
CA TYR A 208 -0.89 31.05 14.52
C TYR A 208 -1.79 32.24 14.23
N GLY A 209 -2.40 32.30 13.04
CA GLY A 209 -3.41 33.32 12.71
C GLY A 209 -4.62 33.26 13.62
N TYR A 210 -5.15 32.07 13.87
CA TYR A 210 -6.30 31.85 14.76
C TYR A 210 -6.02 32.25 16.22
N VAL A 211 -4.86 31.86 16.76
CA VAL A 211 -4.46 32.23 18.12
C VAL A 211 -4.28 33.75 18.22
N ASN A 212 -3.71 34.39 17.20
CA ASN A 212 -3.56 35.83 17.14
C ASN A 212 -4.92 36.56 17.15
N GLU A 213 -5.89 36.10 16.36
CA GLU A 213 -7.25 36.65 16.34
C GLU A 213 -7.98 36.48 17.69
N LEU A 214 -7.86 35.29 18.30
CA LEU A 214 -8.41 35.03 19.64
C LEU A 214 -7.82 35.94 20.71
N LEU A 215 -6.49 36.15 20.69
CA LEU A 215 -5.79 37.03 21.62
C LEU A 215 -6.30 38.48 21.50
N ILE A 216 -6.45 38.97 20.26
CA ILE A 216 -6.98 40.30 19.98
C ILE A 216 -8.44 40.41 20.46
N GLU A 217 -9.28 39.41 20.21
CA GLU A 217 -10.69 39.43 20.62
C GLU A 217 -10.85 39.43 22.15
N GLN A 218 -10.02 38.65 22.86
CA GLN A 218 -10.02 38.60 24.33
C GLN A 218 -9.51 39.89 24.96
N LEU A 219 -8.48 40.52 24.37
CA LEU A 219 -8.00 41.84 24.79
C LEU A 219 -9.06 42.93 24.60
N ASN A 220 -9.82 42.86 23.50
CA ASN A 220 -10.91 43.82 23.22
C ASN A 220 -12.13 43.64 24.14
N THR A 221 -12.27 42.50 24.82
CA THR A 221 -13.42 42.21 25.70
C THR A 221 -13.14 42.36 27.19
N GLN A 222 -11.89 42.56 27.62
CA GLN A 222 -11.55 42.75 29.03
C GLN A 222 -11.66 44.23 29.47
N GLU A 223 -12.31 44.47 30.62
CA GLU A 223 -12.25 45.76 31.32
C GLU A 223 -10.86 45.96 31.96
N GLU A 224 -10.35 47.19 31.90
CA GLU A 224 -9.01 47.62 32.35
C GLU A 224 -8.50 46.89 33.62
N GLY A 225 -7.43 46.08 33.49
CA GLY A 225 -6.55 45.72 34.62
C GLY A 225 -6.28 44.25 34.94
N LEU A 226 -6.63 43.28 34.09
CA LEU A 226 -6.27 41.86 34.30
C LEU A 226 -5.13 41.43 33.35
N GLU A 227 -4.06 40.84 33.88
CA GLU A 227 -2.94 40.32 33.09
C GLU A 227 -3.39 39.08 32.28
N LEU A 228 -3.40 39.19 30.94
CA LEU A 228 -3.78 38.07 30.03
C LEU A 228 -3.02 36.77 30.27
N ILE A 229 -1.78 36.88 30.77
CA ILE A 229 -0.88 35.75 31.06
C ILE A 229 -1.50 34.80 32.12
N GLU A 230 -2.32 35.30 33.04
CA GLU A 230 -2.98 34.44 34.05
C GLU A 230 -4.19 33.68 33.48
N TYR A 231 -4.82 34.15 32.41
CA TYR A 231 -6.02 33.54 31.82
C TYR A 231 -5.71 32.60 30.66
N ILE A 232 -4.62 32.85 29.94
CA ILE A 232 -4.18 32.06 28.79
C ILE A 232 -3.08 31.11 29.23
N ASN A 233 -3.48 29.88 29.57
CA ASN A 233 -2.52 28.83 29.85
C ASN A 233 -1.86 28.38 28.53
N ILE A 234 -0.63 28.85 28.33
CA ILE A 234 0.23 28.57 27.16
C ILE A 234 0.38 27.06 26.93
N TYR A 235 0.40 26.25 27.99
CA TYR A 235 0.49 24.79 27.88
C TYR A 235 -0.78 24.17 27.29
N THR A 236 -1.98 24.65 27.66
CA THR A 236 -3.23 24.17 27.06
C THR A 236 -3.36 24.54 25.57
N LEU A 237 -2.80 25.66 25.15
CA LEU A 237 -2.69 26.04 23.72
C LEU A 237 -1.72 25.11 22.98
N GLY A 238 -0.59 24.77 23.60
CA GLY A 238 0.32 23.75 23.10
C GLY A 238 -0.34 22.38 22.95
N ASP A 239 -1.18 21.96 23.91
CA ASP A 239 -1.93 20.70 23.83
C ASP A 239 -3.00 20.71 22.73
N GLN A 240 -3.70 21.83 22.55
CA GLN A 240 -4.65 22.02 21.44
C GLN A 240 -3.94 21.99 20.08
N PHE A 241 -2.80 22.67 19.96
CA PHE A 241 -1.95 22.61 18.77
C PHE A 241 -1.49 21.19 18.49
N ASN A 242 -1.04 20.47 19.52
CA ASN A 242 -0.63 19.07 19.39
C ASN A 242 -1.78 18.18 18.88
N SER A 243 -2.99 18.34 19.42
CA SER A 243 -4.16 17.58 18.97
C SER A 243 -4.54 17.88 17.51
N ILE A 244 -4.44 19.14 17.08
CA ILE A 244 -4.74 19.55 15.70
C ILE A 244 -3.70 18.96 14.73
N ILE A 245 -2.42 19.05 15.07
CA ILE A 245 -1.34 18.49 14.26
C ILE A 245 -1.44 16.96 14.21
N GLU A 246 -1.74 16.28 15.31
CA GLU A 246 -1.96 14.82 15.32
C GLU A 246 -3.10 14.41 14.39
N GLN A 247 -4.25 15.06 14.49
CA GLN A 247 -5.42 14.74 13.65
C GLN A 247 -5.16 15.05 12.17
N SER A 248 -4.44 16.13 11.89
CA SER A 248 -4.08 16.48 10.52
C SER A 248 -3.09 15.49 9.92
N ILE A 249 -2.04 15.12 10.66
CA ILE A 249 -1.12 14.06 10.27
C ILE A 249 -1.92 12.80 9.98
N GLU A 250 -2.76 12.33 10.90
CA GLU A 250 -3.51 11.08 10.73
C GLU A 250 -4.42 11.09 9.49
N SER A 251 -5.18 12.17 9.26
CA SER A 251 -6.08 12.25 8.09
C SER A 251 -5.33 12.32 6.76
N ARG A 252 -4.21 13.05 6.71
CA ARG A 252 -3.41 13.24 5.50
C ARG A 252 -2.46 12.09 5.24
N MET A 253 -2.09 11.35 6.28
CA MET A 253 -1.21 10.19 6.18
C MET A 253 -1.85 9.09 5.35
N GLN A 254 -3.16 8.89 5.48
CA GLN A 254 -3.88 7.88 4.71
C GLN A 254 -3.88 8.21 3.20
N GLU A 255 -4.04 9.49 2.84
CA GLU A 255 -3.95 9.95 1.45
C GLU A 255 -2.51 9.88 0.91
N PHE A 256 -1.53 10.24 1.76
CA PHE A 256 -0.11 10.13 1.47
C PHE A 256 0.32 8.68 1.21
N GLU A 257 -0.10 7.76 2.07
CA GLU A 257 0.10 6.32 1.93
C GLU A 257 -0.51 5.78 0.65
N ASN A 258 -1.77 6.13 0.35
CA ASN A 258 -2.43 5.69 -0.88
C ASN A 258 -1.71 6.20 -2.14
N THR A 259 -1.24 7.44 -2.12
CA THR A 259 -0.50 8.06 -3.25
C THR A 259 0.88 7.42 -3.44
N ILE A 260 1.58 7.13 -2.34
CA ILE A 260 2.87 6.41 -2.40
C ILE A 260 2.64 5.00 -2.92
N ASN A 261 1.61 4.30 -2.42
CA ASN A 261 1.31 2.95 -2.85
C ASN A 261 1.07 2.89 -4.35
N GLN A 262 0.21 3.76 -4.90
CA GLN A 262 -0.07 3.81 -6.33
C GLN A 262 1.19 4.01 -7.17
N GLU A 263 2.06 4.96 -6.77
CA GLU A 263 3.34 5.16 -7.47
C GLU A 263 4.27 3.94 -7.33
N MET A 264 4.23 3.22 -6.20
CA MET A 264 4.99 1.98 -6.03
C MET A 264 4.45 0.85 -6.93
N GLU A 265 3.14 0.78 -7.16
CA GLU A 265 2.56 -0.18 -8.10
C GLU A 265 3.06 0.13 -9.52
N ASP A 266 2.99 1.39 -9.94
CA ASP A 266 3.45 1.85 -11.26
C ASP A 266 4.95 1.62 -11.45
N HIS A 267 5.76 1.98 -10.45
CA HIS A 267 7.21 1.81 -10.50
C HIS A 267 7.61 0.33 -10.58
N SER A 268 6.90 -0.52 -9.83
CA SER A 268 7.15 -1.96 -9.86
C SER A 268 6.72 -2.59 -11.18
N ALA A 269 5.58 -2.16 -11.74
CA ALA A 269 5.12 -2.58 -13.05
C ALA A 269 6.13 -2.21 -14.15
N ASP A 270 6.69 -1.00 -14.09
CA ASP A 270 7.74 -0.54 -15.02
C ASP A 270 9.03 -1.38 -14.89
N MET A 271 9.47 -1.69 -13.67
CA MET A 271 10.64 -2.54 -13.43
C MET A 271 10.42 -3.95 -13.98
N VAL A 272 9.28 -4.57 -13.68
CA VAL A 272 8.89 -5.90 -14.16
C VAL A 272 8.79 -5.90 -15.69
N GLY A 273 8.15 -4.89 -16.29
CA GLY A 273 8.05 -4.74 -17.74
C GLY A 273 9.43 -4.64 -18.40
N GLN A 274 10.37 -3.91 -17.80
CA GLN A 274 11.76 -3.88 -18.27
C GLN A 274 12.47 -5.24 -18.14
N MET A 275 12.26 -5.96 -17.04
CA MET A 275 12.82 -7.30 -16.83
C MET A 275 12.25 -8.31 -17.85
N GLN A 276 10.94 -8.31 -18.08
CA GLN A 276 10.28 -9.17 -19.07
C GLN A 276 10.73 -8.84 -20.49
N MET A 277 10.76 -7.56 -20.85
CA MET A 277 11.23 -7.11 -22.16
C MET A 277 12.69 -7.53 -22.39
N THR A 278 13.55 -7.35 -21.39
CA THR A 278 14.97 -7.70 -21.53
C THR A 278 15.18 -9.20 -21.57
N THR A 279 14.47 -9.97 -20.73
CA THR A 279 14.52 -11.44 -20.75
C THR A 279 14.02 -11.98 -22.08
N SER A 280 12.96 -11.39 -22.67
CA SER A 280 12.45 -11.78 -23.99
C SER A 280 13.47 -11.48 -25.11
N LYS A 281 14.15 -10.32 -25.04
CA LYS A 281 15.24 -9.98 -25.96
C LYS A 281 16.41 -10.95 -25.83
N LEU A 282 16.83 -11.27 -24.60
CA LEU A 282 17.89 -12.26 -24.34
C LEU A 282 17.51 -13.63 -24.90
N SER A 283 16.27 -14.09 -24.66
CA SER A 283 15.76 -15.36 -25.18
C SER A 283 15.81 -15.44 -26.71
N SER A 284 15.41 -14.35 -27.38
CA SER A 284 15.47 -14.25 -28.85
C SER A 284 16.91 -14.36 -29.35
N VAL A 285 17.84 -13.66 -28.71
CA VAL A 285 19.26 -13.69 -29.09
C VAL A 285 19.90 -15.04 -28.77
N PHE A 286 19.43 -15.76 -27.74
CA PHE A 286 19.88 -17.13 -27.47
C PHE A 286 19.46 -18.11 -28.56
N ILE A 287 18.27 -17.95 -29.15
CA ILE A 287 17.84 -18.75 -30.31
C ILE A 287 18.77 -18.50 -31.50
N ASP A 288 19.07 -17.23 -31.79
CA ASP A 288 19.98 -16.87 -32.90
C ASP A 288 21.40 -17.42 -32.66
N LEU A 289 21.90 -17.32 -31.43
CA LEU A 289 23.23 -17.85 -31.06
C LEU A 289 23.28 -19.39 -31.11
N GLU A 290 22.22 -20.08 -30.72
CA GLU A 290 22.11 -21.54 -30.81
C GLU A 290 22.16 -22.00 -32.27
N GLU A 291 21.42 -21.34 -33.16
CA GLU A 291 21.40 -21.62 -34.60
C GLU A 291 22.76 -21.36 -35.26
N ASP A 292 23.37 -20.20 -34.98
CA ASP A 292 24.67 -19.82 -35.54
C ASP A 292 25.80 -20.75 -35.06
N ILE A 293 25.83 -21.12 -33.78
CA ILE A 293 26.86 -22.02 -33.23
C ILE A 293 26.64 -23.46 -33.72
N THR A 294 25.40 -23.90 -33.90
CA THR A 294 25.10 -25.22 -34.49
C THR A 294 25.55 -25.28 -35.95
N THR A 295 25.28 -24.23 -36.71
CA THR A 295 25.75 -24.10 -38.11
C THR A 295 27.28 -24.08 -38.16
N LEU A 296 27.92 -23.37 -37.23
CA LEU A 296 29.38 -23.36 -37.10
C LEU A 296 29.94 -24.74 -36.75
N LEU A 297 29.31 -25.47 -35.83
CA LEU A 297 29.69 -26.84 -35.46
C LEU A 297 29.63 -27.77 -36.68
N ASP A 298 28.57 -27.67 -37.47
CA ASP A 298 28.40 -28.44 -38.71
C ASP A 298 29.51 -28.17 -39.73
N MET A 299 29.93 -26.91 -39.85
CA MET A 299 31.06 -26.52 -40.69
C MET A 299 32.41 -26.98 -40.15
N CYS A 300 32.52 -27.24 -38.83
CA CYS A 300 33.76 -27.64 -38.14
C CYS A 300 33.88 -29.16 -37.90
N LYS A 301 32.96 -30.00 -38.40
CA LYS A 301 32.91 -31.46 -38.15
C LYS A 301 34.21 -32.23 -38.45
N ASN A 302 35.08 -31.69 -39.30
CA ASN A 302 36.36 -32.32 -39.69
C ASN A 302 37.59 -31.69 -39.01
N GLU A 303 37.39 -30.83 -38.02
CA GLU A 303 38.47 -30.12 -37.33
C GLU A 303 38.88 -30.80 -36.00
N SER A 304 39.61 -30.07 -35.15
CA SER A 304 40.07 -30.55 -33.85
C SER A 304 38.91 -31.00 -32.96
N ASN A 305 39.01 -32.21 -32.39
CA ASN A 305 38.07 -32.71 -31.38
C ASN A 305 37.90 -31.77 -30.18
N LEU A 306 38.93 -30.98 -29.83
CA LEU A 306 38.84 -29.99 -28.76
C LEU A 306 37.90 -28.84 -29.12
N LEU A 307 37.90 -28.39 -30.38
CA LEU A 307 37.03 -27.32 -30.87
C LEU A 307 35.58 -27.79 -30.92
N ILE A 308 35.34 -28.97 -31.48
CA ILE A 308 34.02 -29.62 -31.56
C ILE A 308 33.41 -29.71 -30.15
N LYS A 309 34.14 -30.27 -29.19
CA LYS A 309 33.66 -30.40 -27.81
C LYS A 309 33.35 -29.05 -27.17
N ARG A 310 34.17 -28.02 -27.39
CA ARG A 310 33.90 -26.67 -26.86
C ARG A 310 32.67 -26.02 -27.50
N LEU A 311 32.43 -26.23 -28.79
CA LEU A 311 31.22 -25.74 -29.46
C LEU A 311 29.96 -26.46 -28.94
N GLU A 312 30.02 -27.78 -28.74
CA GLU A 312 28.94 -28.57 -28.11
C GLU A 312 28.66 -28.11 -26.66
N GLU A 313 29.70 -27.81 -25.87
CA GLU A 313 29.57 -27.21 -24.54
C GLU A 313 28.87 -25.84 -24.62
N LYS A 314 29.18 -25.00 -25.62
CA LYS A 314 28.51 -23.70 -25.80
C LYS A 314 27.05 -23.82 -26.22
N ILE A 315 26.71 -24.79 -27.07
CA ILE A 315 25.30 -25.07 -27.42
C ILE A 315 24.52 -25.47 -26.17
N THR A 316 25.11 -26.33 -25.33
CA THR A 316 24.49 -26.75 -24.05
C THR A 316 24.32 -25.54 -23.11
N ASP A 317 25.35 -24.70 -22.98
CA ASP A 317 25.30 -23.48 -22.16
C ASP A 317 24.15 -22.54 -22.57
N ILE A 318 23.97 -22.34 -23.88
CA ILE A 318 22.93 -21.46 -24.45
C ILE A 318 21.54 -22.08 -24.29
N THR A 319 21.42 -23.40 -24.48
CA THR A 319 20.15 -24.12 -24.29
C THR A 319 19.68 -23.98 -22.84
N GLU A 320 20.58 -24.15 -21.87
CA GLU A 320 20.28 -23.91 -20.46
C GLU A 320 19.87 -22.46 -20.19
N LEU A 321 20.53 -21.46 -20.79
CA LEU A 321 20.16 -20.05 -20.62
C LEU A 321 18.80 -19.72 -21.24
N LYS A 322 18.45 -20.35 -22.36
CA LYS A 322 17.15 -20.24 -23.01
C LYS A 322 16.04 -20.85 -22.15
N ASP A 323 16.27 -22.03 -21.59
CA ASP A 323 15.35 -22.66 -20.63
C ASP A 323 15.18 -21.82 -19.36
N GLU A 324 16.30 -21.34 -18.78
CA GLU A 324 16.28 -20.43 -17.62
C GLU A 324 15.55 -19.12 -17.96
N SER A 325 15.73 -18.54 -19.15
CA SER A 325 15.00 -17.33 -19.58
C SER A 325 13.49 -17.55 -19.67
N SER A 326 13.07 -18.73 -20.11
CA SER A 326 11.66 -19.09 -20.21
C SER A 326 11.04 -19.32 -18.83
N GLY A 327 11.76 -19.99 -17.94
CA GLY A 327 11.39 -20.13 -16.53
C GLY A 327 11.35 -18.78 -15.82
N LEU A 328 12.29 -17.88 -16.10
CA LEU A 328 12.36 -16.55 -15.52
C LEU A 328 11.22 -15.65 -16.04
N LEU A 329 10.81 -15.73 -17.30
CA LEU A 329 9.62 -15.02 -17.80
C LEU A 329 8.34 -15.45 -17.09
N VAL A 330 8.26 -16.73 -16.72
CA VAL A 330 7.18 -17.30 -15.93
C VAL A 330 7.26 -16.82 -14.46
N THR A 331 8.44 -16.81 -13.86
CA THR A 331 8.67 -16.32 -12.48
C THR A 331 8.51 -14.79 -12.37
N ILE A 332 8.83 -14.03 -13.41
CA ILE A 332 8.60 -12.57 -13.48
C ILE A 332 7.11 -12.24 -13.72
N ALA A 333 6.22 -13.24 -13.75
CA ALA A 333 4.79 -13.02 -13.49
C ALA A 333 4.57 -12.63 -12.01
N TRP A 334 4.97 -11.39 -11.71
CA TRP A 334 5.17 -10.79 -10.40
C TRP A 334 3.97 -10.83 -9.44
N GLN A 335 2.75 -10.93 -9.99
CA GLN A 335 1.51 -10.97 -9.22
C GLN A 335 1.44 -12.22 -8.35
N ASP A 336 1.76 -13.40 -8.85
CA ASP A 336 1.60 -14.65 -8.09
C ASP A 336 2.60 -14.74 -6.92
N ILE A 337 3.81 -14.19 -7.10
CA ILE A 337 4.87 -14.26 -6.07
C ILE A 337 4.68 -13.21 -4.97
N LEU A 338 4.26 -12.00 -5.32
CA LEU A 338 3.87 -11.02 -4.30
C LEU A 338 2.68 -11.53 -3.49
N LEU A 339 1.66 -12.10 -4.15
CA LEU A 339 0.51 -12.67 -3.47
C LEU A 339 0.93 -13.80 -2.51
N GLU A 340 1.89 -14.64 -2.88
CA GLU A 340 2.38 -15.71 -2.00
C GLU A 340 3.16 -15.17 -0.79
N LYS A 341 3.98 -14.14 -0.96
CA LYS A 341 4.66 -13.50 0.18
C LYS A 341 3.65 -12.82 1.12
N ARG A 342 2.68 -12.11 0.56
CA ARG A 342 1.61 -11.47 1.33
C ARG A 342 0.69 -12.48 1.99
N TRP A 343 0.52 -13.64 1.37
CA TRP A 343 -0.19 -14.76 1.98
C TRP A 343 0.45 -15.16 3.30
N GLN A 344 1.78 -15.32 3.35
CA GLN A 344 2.49 -15.63 4.59
C GLN A 344 2.32 -14.55 5.68
N ASP A 345 2.37 -13.27 5.32
CA ASP A 345 2.09 -12.16 6.25
C ASP A 345 0.65 -12.23 6.81
N ILE A 346 -0.33 -12.53 5.94
CA ILE A 346 -1.74 -12.64 6.32
C ILE A 346 -1.97 -13.87 7.19
N LEU A 347 -1.27 -14.99 6.95
CA LEU A 347 -1.34 -16.18 7.80
C LEU A 347 -0.99 -15.84 9.26
N GLU A 348 0.07 -15.07 9.50
CA GLU A 348 0.41 -14.63 10.86
C GLU A 348 -0.72 -13.81 11.51
N LYS A 349 -1.39 -12.95 10.74
CA LYS A 349 -2.54 -12.19 11.22
C LYS A 349 -3.76 -13.09 11.49
N ILE A 350 -4.04 -14.06 10.63
CA ILE A 350 -5.09 -15.07 10.83
C ILE A 350 -4.84 -15.84 12.13
N TYR A 351 -3.60 -16.24 12.41
CA TYR A 351 -3.25 -16.89 13.69
C TYR A 351 -3.51 -16.00 14.90
N LYS A 352 -3.24 -14.68 14.82
CA LYS A 352 -3.55 -13.72 15.89
C LYS A 352 -5.06 -13.58 16.09
N VAL A 353 -5.83 -13.42 15.01
CA VAL A 353 -7.30 -13.35 15.06
C VAL A 353 -7.85 -14.63 15.69
N LYS A 354 -7.41 -15.80 15.22
CA LYS A 354 -7.79 -17.09 15.79
C LYS A 354 -7.52 -17.14 17.30
N LYS A 355 -6.32 -16.76 17.75
CA LYS A 355 -5.97 -16.75 19.17
C LYS A 355 -6.90 -15.84 19.99
N MET A 356 -7.13 -14.61 19.51
CA MET A 356 -8.03 -13.65 20.17
C MET A 356 -9.48 -14.14 20.22
N VAL A 357 -9.97 -14.80 19.18
CA VAL A 357 -11.32 -15.39 19.14
C VAL A 357 -11.46 -16.48 20.21
N PHE A 358 -10.49 -17.41 20.29
CA PHE A 358 -10.54 -18.52 21.26
C PHE A 358 -10.29 -18.09 22.71
N GLU A 359 -9.55 -17.01 22.97
CA GLU A 359 -9.39 -16.45 24.32
C GLU A 359 -10.71 -15.88 24.88
N ASN A 360 -11.66 -15.51 24.00
CA ASN A 360 -12.94 -14.89 24.37
C ASN A 360 -14.15 -15.84 24.26
N LEU A 361 -13.92 -17.13 24.00
CA LEU A 361 -14.96 -18.14 23.77
C LEU A 361 -15.24 -18.98 25.02
N SER A 362 -16.51 -19.30 25.26
CA SER A 362 -16.89 -20.34 26.22
C SER A 362 -16.73 -21.73 25.59
N PRO A 363 -16.26 -22.75 26.35
CA PRO A 363 -16.02 -24.11 25.83
C PRO A 363 -17.26 -24.78 25.19
N ASP A 364 -18.46 -24.46 25.68
CA ASP A 364 -19.72 -25.09 25.29
C ASP A 364 -20.13 -24.84 23.83
N VAL A 365 -19.65 -23.74 23.22
CA VAL A 365 -19.96 -23.38 21.82
C VAL A 365 -19.23 -24.30 20.84
N THR A 366 -18.03 -24.74 21.22
CA THR A 366 -17.17 -25.57 20.37
C THR A 366 -17.76 -26.97 20.16
N GLU A 367 -18.35 -27.57 21.21
CA GLU A 367 -18.93 -28.91 21.15
C GLU A 367 -20.19 -28.99 20.26
N HIS A 368 -21.00 -27.92 20.23
CA HIS A 368 -22.16 -27.85 19.34
C HIS A 368 -21.75 -27.79 17.86
N ILE A 369 -20.75 -26.96 17.54
CA ILE A 369 -20.24 -26.77 16.18
C ILE A 369 -19.48 -28.01 15.70
N GLU A 370 -18.76 -28.69 16.59
CA GLU A 370 -18.10 -29.96 16.33
C GLU A 370 -19.10 -31.01 15.80
N ASN A 371 -20.24 -31.17 16.48
CA ASN A 371 -21.29 -32.10 16.07
C ASN A 371 -21.96 -31.71 14.74
N TYR A 372 -22.03 -30.41 14.43
CA TYR A 372 -22.55 -29.93 13.15
C TYR A 372 -21.60 -30.27 11.99
N ILE A 373 -20.30 -29.99 12.14
CA ILE A 373 -19.29 -30.27 11.08
C ILE A 373 -19.17 -31.77 10.81
N ILE A 374 -19.19 -32.61 11.84
CA ILE A 374 -19.13 -34.07 11.65
C ILE A 374 -20.32 -34.58 10.81
N ARG A 375 -21.49 -33.94 10.91
CA ARG A 375 -22.64 -34.30 10.06
C ARG A 375 -22.43 -33.89 8.61
N GLU A 376 -21.83 -32.74 8.38
CA GLU A 376 -21.56 -32.19 7.04
C GLU A 376 -20.39 -32.89 6.36
N ILE A 377 -19.36 -33.29 7.12
CA ILE A 377 -18.19 -34.03 6.63
C ILE A 377 -18.00 -35.28 7.50
N PRO A 378 -18.70 -36.39 7.21
CA PRO A 378 -18.66 -37.60 8.05
C PRO A 378 -17.25 -38.17 8.26
N VAL A 379 -16.38 -38.05 7.25
CA VAL A 379 -14.99 -38.56 7.25
C VAL A 379 -14.12 -37.84 8.30
N LEU A 380 -14.52 -36.66 8.78
CA LEU A 380 -13.78 -35.95 9.83
C LEU A 380 -13.77 -36.69 11.17
N TYR A 381 -14.80 -37.51 11.44
CA TYR A 381 -14.91 -38.25 12.70
C TYR A 381 -13.70 -39.18 12.91
N ASP A 382 -13.24 -39.83 11.85
CA ASP A 382 -12.12 -40.77 11.92
C ASP A 382 -10.81 -40.06 12.33
N LEU A 383 -10.63 -38.80 11.95
CA LEU A 383 -9.45 -38.00 12.29
C LEU A 383 -9.35 -37.65 13.77
N LYS A 384 -10.49 -37.58 14.48
CA LYS A 384 -10.52 -37.30 15.93
C LYS A 384 -9.77 -38.36 16.74
N THR A 385 -9.72 -39.58 16.22
CA THR A 385 -9.16 -40.74 16.92
C THR A 385 -7.66 -40.97 16.64
N VAL A 386 -7.13 -40.34 15.58
CA VAL A 386 -5.74 -40.52 15.14
C VAL A 386 -4.84 -39.38 15.66
N PRO A 387 -3.82 -39.65 16.51
CA PRO A 387 -2.98 -38.62 17.10
C PRO A 387 -2.27 -37.71 16.08
N GLU A 388 -1.86 -38.27 14.94
CA GLU A 388 -1.14 -37.55 13.88
C GLU A 388 -2.05 -36.63 13.04
N SER A 389 -3.37 -36.80 13.14
CA SER A 389 -4.37 -36.06 12.37
C SER A 389 -5.26 -35.15 13.23
N ILE A 390 -5.13 -35.24 14.56
CA ILE A 390 -5.91 -34.45 15.51
C ILE A 390 -5.71 -32.93 15.35
N LEU A 391 -4.51 -32.51 14.91
CA LEU A 391 -4.23 -31.11 14.62
C LEU A 391 -5.14 -30.60 13.50
N HIS A 392 -5.29 -31.36 12.42
CA HIS A 392 -6.06 -30.94 11.25
C HIS A 392 -7.56 -31.07 11.50
N TYR A 393 -7.98 -32.08 12.26
CA TYR A 393 -9.32 -32.14 12.83
C TYR A 393 -9.67 -30.84 13.57
N LYS A 394 -8.80 -30.42 14.48
CA LYS A 394 -8.96 -29.18 15.23
C LYS A 394 -8.95 -27.95 14.32
N LEU A 395 -8.08 -27.89 13.31
CA LEU A 395 -8.05 -26.78 12.36
C LEU A 395 -9.38 -26.60 11.62
N VAL A 396 -9.98 -27.68 11.12
CA VAL A 396 -11.29 -27.63 10.44
C VAL A 396 -12.39 -27.16 11.38
N VAL A 397 -12.44 -27.73 12.60
CA VAL A 397 -13.45 -27.33 13.60
C VAL A 397 -13.28 -25.87 14.00
N ASP A 398 -12.05 -25.45 14.29
CA ASP A 398 -11.75 -24.09 14.72
C ASP A 398 -12.14 -23.04 13.67
N THR A 399 -11.94 -23.35 12.38
CA THR A 399 -12.27 -22.46 11.28
C THR A 399 -13.76 -22.24 11.14
N GLU A 400 -14.56 -23.29 11.28
CA GLU A 400 -16.01 -23.16 11.27
C GLU A 400 -16.51 -22.42 12.52
N VAL A 401 -15.88 -22.61 13.69
CA VAL A 401 -16.19 -21.84 14.91
C VAL A 401 -16.00 -20.34 14.67
N ILE A 402 -14.89 -19.94 14.04
CA ILE A 402 -14.63 -18.53 13.69
C ILE A 402 -15.73 -17.98 12.76
N TYR A 403 -16.12 -18.75 11.75
CA TYR A 403 -17.19 -18.35 10.83
C TYR A 403 -18.54 -18.20 11.55
N GLN A 404 -18.93 -19.12 12.43
CA GLN A 404 -20.20 -19.03 13.18
C GLN A 404 -20.22 -17.83 14.14
N ILE A 405 -19.08 -17.44 14.70
CA ILE A 405 -18.96 -16.25 15.54
C ILE A 405 -19.16 -14.98 14.74
N TYR A 406 -18.53 -14.91 13.57
CA TYR A 406 -18.72 -13.83 12.61
C TYR A 406 -20.18 -13.71 12.18
N ASN A 407 -20.81 -14.80 11.73
CA ASN A 407 -22.19 -14.78 11.24
C ASN A 407 -23.20 -14.34 12.32
N ASN A 408 -22.87 -14.59 13.60
CA ASN A 408 -23.67 -14.14 14.74
C ASN A 408 -23.33 -12.71 15.21
N ASN A 409 -22.49 -11.97 14.47
CA ASN A 409 -21.99 -10.63 14.82
C ASN A 409 -21.40 -10.53 16.23
N LYS A 410 -20.80 -11.63 16.73
CA LYS A 410 -20.09 -11.64 18.01
C LYS A 410 -18.61 -11.34 17.75
N LEU A 411 -17.98 -10.51 18.59
CA LEU A 411 -16.57 -10.13 18.47
C LEU A 411 -16.23 -9.37 17.17
N SER A 412 -17.11 -8.46 16.70
CA SER A 412 -16.86 -7.59 15.54
C SER A 412 -15.64 -6.66 15.71
N ASN A 413 -15.25 -6.41 16.95
CA ASN A 413 -14.03 -5.71 17.35
C ASN A 413 -12.75 -6.57 17.24
N VAL A 414 -12.87 -7.89 17.03
CA VAL A 414 -11.73 -8.81 16.82
C VAL A 414 -11.60 -9.19 15.34
N ILE A 415 -12.71 -9.44 14.65
CA ILE A 415 -12.74 -9.69 13.21
C ILE A 415 -13.07 -8.37 12.50
N THR A 416 -12.03 -7.59 12.22
CA THR A 416 -12.16 -6.25 11.61
C THR A 416 -12.34 -6.27 10.09
N ASN A 417 -12.04 -7.41 9.45
CA ASN A 417 -12.16 -7.61 8.01
C ASN A 417 -12.62 -9.04 7.69
N ASP A 418 -13.75 -9.12 7.00
CA ASP A 418 -14.46 -10.36 6.67
C ASP A 418 -13.63 -11.30 5.78
N ALA A 419 -12.68 -10.75 5.02
CA ALA A 419 -11.74 -11.51 4.22
C ALA A 419 -10.87 -12.47 5.04
N TYR A 420 -10.61 -12.18 6.31
CA TYR A 420 -9.87 -13.10 7.19
C TYR A 420 -10.58 -14.45 7.34
N ILE A 421 -11.91 -14.50 7.23
CA ILE A 421 -12.69 -15.74 7.36
C ILE A 421 -12.54 -16.57 6.09
N LEU A 422 -12.74 -15.94 4.94
CA LEU A 422 -12.54 -16.54 3.63
C LEU A 422 -11.13 -17.13 3.53
N LEU A 423 -10.13 -16.34 3.89
CA LEU A 423 -8.73 -16.75 3.85
C LEU A 423 -8.41 -17.82 4.92
N ASN A 424 -9.06 -17.83 6.07
CA ASN A 424 -8.86 -18.89 7.06
C ASN A 424 -9.34 -20.26 6.53
N TYR A 425 -10.38 -20.32 5.68
CA TYR A 425 -10.73 -21.55 4.97
C TYR A 425 -9.60 -22.00 4.02
N VAL A 426 -9.00 -21.07 3.28
CA VAL A 426 -7.87 -21.36 2.37
C VAL A 426 -6.70 -21.99 3.13
N ASN A 427 -6.30 -21.40 4.26
CA ASN A 427 -5.19 -21.88 5.10
C ASN A 427 -5.37 -23.35 5.52
N VAL A 428 -6.59 -23.74 5.91
CA VAL A 428 -6.87 -25.12 6.33
C VAL A 428 -6.76 -26.09 5.17
N VAL A 429 -7.29 -25.74 3.99
CA VAL A 429 -7.15 -26.58 2.78
C VAL A 429 -5.69 -26.74 2.40
N GLU A 430 -4.92 -25.65 2.42
CA GLU A 430 -3.50 -25.66 2.12
C GLU A 430 -2.71 -26.59 3.05
N SER A 431 -2.97 -26.51 4.36
CA SER A 431 -2.36 -27.40 5.35
C SER A 431 -2.72 -28.88 5.10
N LEU A 432 -3.95 -29.15 4.66
CA LEU A 432 -4.39 -30.52 4.36
C LEU A 432 -3.70 -31.07 3.10
N VAL A 433 -3.65 -30.31 2.01
CA VAL A 433 -3.00 -30.78 0.77
C VAL A 433 -1.50 -30.96 0.92
N LYS A 434 -0.82 -30.10 1.70
CA LYS A 434 0.60 -30.25 2.08
C LYS A 434 0.89 -31.56 2.81
N LYS A 435 -0.10 -32.09 3.54
CA LYS A 435 0.02 -33.39 4.20
C LYS A 435 -0.36 -34.55 3.27
N ALA A 436 -1.47 -34.40 2.53
CA ALA A 436 -2.12 -35.48 1.78
C ALA A 436 -1.47 -35.80 0.43
N VAL A 437 -0.97 -34.77 -0.27
CA VAL A 437 -0.49 -34.86 -1.64
C VAL A 437 1.03 -35.01 -1.66
N SER A 438 1.52 -35.97 -2.44
CA SER A 438 2.94 -36.05 -2.78
C SER A 438 3.18 -36.60 -4.17
N ILE A 439 4.32 -36.24 -4.75
CA ILE A 439 4.84 -36.79 -5.99
C ILE A 439 6.14 -37.55 -5.71
N ASN A 440 6.35 -38.68 -6.37
CA ASN A 440 7.59 -39.45 -6.26
C ASN A 440 8.60 -39.07 -7.36
N ASP A 441 9.85 -39.53 -7.22
CA ASP A 441 10.93 -39.28 -8.19
C ASP A 441 10.57 -39.67 -9.64
N ILE A 442 9.77 -40.72 -9.81
CA ILE A 442 9.29 -41.19 -11.12
C ILE A 442 8.30 -40.18 -11.72
N GLY A 443 7.46 -39.56 -10.90
CA GLY A 443 6.58 -38.47 -11.32
C GLY A 443 7.38 -37.24 -11.72
N ILE A 444 8.39 -36.87 -10.93
CA ILE A 444 9.26 -35.71 -11.19
C ILE A 444 10.03 -35.89 -12.51
N SER A 445 10.59 -37.07 -12.78
CA SER A 445 11.28 -37.33 -14.03
C SER A 445 10.34 -37.28 -15.24
N LYS A 446 9.10 -37.77 -15.08
CA LYS A 446 8.11 -37.81 -16.14
C LYS A 446 7.49 -36.46 -16.49
N ILE A 447 7.51 -35.49 -15.56
CA ILE A 447 7.14 -34.08 -15.86
C ILE A 447 8.02 -33.52 -16.99
N ARG A 448 9.32 -33.84 -17.00
CA ARG A 448 10.25 -33.41 -18.04
C ARG A 448 9.92 -34.02 -19.40
N GLU A 449 9.47 -35.28 -19.43
CA GLU A 449 9.05 -35.97 -20.65
C GLU A 449 7.72 -35.43 -21.20
N ILE A 450 6.80 -35.03 -20.30
CA ILE A 450 5.46 -34.58 -20.66
C ILE A 450 5.46 -33.10 -21.12
N ARG A 451 6.49 -32.32 -20.79
CA ARG A 451 6.66 -30.89 -21.13
C ARG A 451 6.33 -30.57 -22.60
N GLU A 452 6.91 -31.31 -23.54
CA GLU A 452 6.69 -31.13 -24.99
C GLU A 452 5.25 -31.49 -25.42
N ASN A 453 4.63 -32.47 -24.77
CA ASN A 453 3.24 -32.85 -25.05
C ASN A 453 2.25 -31.80 -24.54
N VAL A 454 2.52 -31.17 -23.39
CA VAL A 454 1.71 -30.06 -22.86
C VAL A 454 1.78 -28.84 -23.78
N LYS A 455 2.97 -28.52 -24.30
CA LYS A 455 3.17 -27.43 -25.28
C LYS A 455 2.30 -27.60 -26.52
N ASN A 456 2.06 -28.84 -26.95
CA ASN A 456 1.20 -29.19 -28.08
C ASN A 456 -0.29 -29.35 -27.71
N SER A 457 -0.72 -28.91 -26.52
CA SER A 457 -2.11 -28.97 -26.06
C SER A 457 -2.70 -30.39 -25.97
N ALA A 458 -1.88 -31.40 -25.71
CA ALA A 458 -2.32 -32.81 -25.70
C ALA A 458 -3.33 -33.17 -24.58
N TYR A 459 -3.53 -32.29 -23.59
CA TYR A 459 -4.33 -32.58 -22.39
C TYR A 459 -5.53 -31.64 -22.19
N THR A 460 -5.91 -30.87 -23.22
CA THR A 460 -7.05 -29.95 -23.14
C THR A 460 -8.35 -30.67 -22.78
N GLU A 461 -8.61 -31.85 -23.37
CA GLU A 461 -9.80 -32.66 -23.08
C GLU A 461 -9.88 -33.09 -21.60
N CYS A 462 -8.74 -33.40 -20.98
CA CYS A 462 -8.69 -33.72 -19.55
C CYS A 462 -9.02 -32.50 -18.67
N PHE A 463 -8.64 -31.30 -19.11
CA PHE A 463 -8.96 -30.06 -18.42
C PHE A 463 -10.43 -29.67 -18.61
N ASP A 464 -10.98 -29.86 -19.82
CA ASP A 464 -12.40 -29.64 -20.10
C ASP A 464 -13.29 -30.52 -19.21
N ASN A 465 -12.85 -31.76 -18.90
CA ASN A 465 -13.54 -32.61 -17.93
C ASN A 465 -13.56 -32.02 -16.50
N ILE A 466 -12.52 -31.30 -16.08
CA ILE A 466 -12.52 -30.56 -14.81
C ILE A 466 -13.55 -29.43 -14.86
N VAL A 467 -13.52 -28.64 -15.93
CA VAL A 467 -14.44 -27.51 -16.12
C VAL A 467 -15.89 -27.99 -16.13
N ASN A 468 -16.20 -29.04 -16.90
CA ASN A 468 -17.53 -29.64 -16.97
C ASN A 468 -18.01 -30.17 -15.61
N LYS A 469 -17.13 -30.75 -14.78
CA LYS A 469 -17.51 -31.24 -13.45
C LYS A 469 -17.85 -30.11 -12.50
N ILE A 470 -17.11 -29.00 -12.55
CA ILE A 470 -17.42 -27.81 -11.77
C ILE A 470 -18.71 -27.14 -12.26
N GLU A 471 -18.89 -27.00 -13.57
CA GLU A 471 -20.12 -26.42 -14.17
C GLU A 471 -21.38 -27.16 -13.72
N ASN A 472 -21.35 -28.50 -13.77
CA ASN A 472 -22.48 -29.33 -13.36
C ASN A 472 -22.79 -29.21 -11.86
N LYS A 473 -21.82 -28.83 -11.04
CA LYS A 473 -21.98 -28.69 -9.59
C LYS A 473 -22.52 -27.31 -9.22
N ASN A 474 -21.84 -26.26 -9.67
CA ASN A 474 -22.29 -24.89 -9.49
C ASN A 474 -21.74 -24.01 -10.63
N PRO A 475 -22.60 -23.51 -11.53
CA PRO A 475 -22.20 -22.66 -12.66
C PRO A 475 -21.48 -21.38 -12.23
N ASP A 476 -21.79 -20.83 -11.05
CA ASP A 476 -21.19 -19.59 -10.55
C ASP A 476 -19.69 -19.75 -10.27
N LEU A 477 -19.21 -20.98 -10.09
CA LEU A 477 -17.79 -21.27 -9.87
C LEU A 477 -16.93 -21.13 -11.14
N LEU A 478 -17.55 -21.17 -12.33
CA LEU A 478 -16.84 -21.11 -13.60
C LEU A 478 -16.08 -19.80 -13.80
N THR A 479 -16.59 -18.68 -13.27
CA THR A 479 -15.93 -17.38 -13.41
C THR A 479 -14.53 -17.39 -12.81
N TYR A 480 -14.29 -18.21 -11.79
CA TYR A 480 -12.99 -18.31 -11.11
C TYR A 480 -12.01 -19.24 -11.82
N LEU A 481 -12.49 -20.07 -12.77
CA LEU A 481 -11.66 -20.93 -13.63
C LEU A 481 -11.35 -20.30 -14.99
N GLN A 482 -11.97 -19.18 -15.37
CA GLN A 482 -11.75 -18.53 -16.68
C GLN A 482 -10.27 -18.16 -16.94
N ASN A 483 -9.51 -17.88 -15.87
CA ASN A 483 -8.08 -17.57 -15.95
C ASN A 483 -7.18 -18.79 -15.74
N CYS A 484 -7.76 -19.96 -15.44
CA CYS A 484 -7.05 -21.23 -15.32
C CYS A 484 -7.10 -21.93 -16.68
N HIS A 485 -5.95 -22.05 -17.33
CA HIS A 485 -5.85 -22.67 -18.65
C HIS A 485 -4.86 -23.84 -18.63
N PRO A 486 -4.99 -24.86 -19.51
CA PRO A 486 -3.99 -25.93 -19.66
C PRO A 486 -2.56 -25.42 -19.87
N SER A 487 -2.38 -24.21 -20.39
CA SER A 487 -1.07 -23.54 -20.48
C SER A 487 -0.44 -23.23 -19.12
N ASN A 488 -1.23 -23.07 -18.05
CA ASN A 488 -0.70 -22.88 -16.69
C ASN A 488 -0.11 -24.19 -16.15
N PHE A 489 -0.56 -25.35 -16.65
CA PHE A 489 0.08 -26.63 -16.37
C PHE A 489 1.46 -26.73 -17.03
N TYR A 490 1.66 -26.10 -18.20
CA TYR A 490 2.99 -26.00 -18.82
C TYR A 490 3.96 -25.21 -17.93
N THR A 491 3.48 -24.12 -17.33
CA THR A 491 4.22 -23.35 -16.31
C THR A 491 4.64 -24.24 -15.13
N PHE A 492 3.72 -25.04 -14.58
CA PHE A 492 4.04 -26.01 -13.52
C PHE A 492 5.11 -27.03 -13.98
N CYS A 493 5.00 -27.54 -15.20
CA CYS A 493 5.97 -28.50 -15.75
C CYS A 493 7.37 -27.91 -15.99
N ASN A 494 7.50 -26.59 -16.05
CA ASN A 494 8.76 -25.87 -16.28
C ASN A 494 9.49 -25.48 -14.99
N ILE A 495 8.92 -25.77 -13.82
CA ILE A 495 9.55 -25.42 -12.55
C ILE A 495 10.84 -26.25 -12.40
N PRO A 496 12.02 -25.61 -12.26
CA PRO A 496 13.30 -26.31 -12.29
C PRO A 496 13.49 -27.28 -11.11
N TYR A 497 12.83 -27.01 -9.99
CA TYR A 497 12.83 -27.85 -8.79
C TYR A 497 11.41 -28.01 -8.27
N ILE A 498 10.80 -29.17 -8.54
CA ILE A 498 9.50 -29.55 -7.98
C ILE A 498 9.77 -30.40 -6.75
N ASN A 499 9.32 -29.92 -5.58
CA ASN A 499 9.41 -30.65 -4.32
C ASN A 499 8.46 -31.87 -4.31
N GLU A 500 8.79 -32.90 -3.53
CA GLU A 500 7.91 -34.07 -3.37
C GLU A 500 6.54 -33.70 -2.79
N LYS A 501 6.48 -32.61 -2.02
CA LYS A 501 5.25 -32.05 -1.45
C LYS A 501 4.92 -30.71 -2.10
N PRO A 502 3.64 -30.37 -2.25
CA PRO A 502 3.25 -29.09 -2.82
C PRO A 502 3.58 -27.94 -1.88
N GLU A 503 4.01 -26.81 -2.45
CA GLU A 503 4.28 -25.58 -1.69
C GLU A 503 3.02 -24.78 -1.41
N ASP A 504 2.01 -24.89 -2.28
CA ASP A 504 0.73 -24.19 -2.18
C ASP A 504 -0.42 -25.03 -2.78
N ILE A 505 -1.64 -24.48 -2.76
CA ILE A 505 -2.85 -25.12 -3.29
C ILE A 505 -2.78 -25.32 -4.82
N ASN A 506 -2.18 -24.37 -5.55
CA ASN A 506 -2.08 -24.41 -7.01
C ASN A 506 -1.18 -25.55 -7.47
N THR A 507 0.00 -25.67 -6.86
CA THR A 507 0.96 -26.75 -7.05
C THR A 507 0.32 -28.09 -6.71
N ALA A 508 -0.45 -28.18 -5.62
CA ALA A 508 -1.18 -29.39 -5.27
C ALA A 508 -2.21 -29.79 -6.35
N ALA A 509 -2.96 -28.82 -6.89
CA ALA A 509 -3.91 -29.06 -7.97
C ALA A 509 -3.22 -29.61 -9.24
N TRP A 510 -2.10 -29.02 -9.64
CA TRP A 510 -1.34 -29.47 -10.82
C TRP A 510 -0.63 -30.81 -10.60
N MET A 511 -0.14 -31.09 -9.38
CA MET A 511 0.35 -32.42 -9.01
C MET A 511 -0.77 -33.46 -9.16
N LEU A 512 -1.97 -33.19 -8.66
CA LEU A 512 -3.12 -34.10 -8.83
C LEU A 512 -3.54 -34.24 -10.31
N PHE A 513 -3.45 -33.17 -11.10
CA PHE A 513 -3.70 -33.20 -12.54
C PHE A 513 -2.74 -34.12 -13.30
N LEU A 514 -1.46 -34.16 -12.91
CA LEU A 514 -0.52 -35.16 -13.43
C LEU A 514 -0.99 -36.59 -13.14
N GLY A 515 -1.60 -36.82 -11.97
CA GLY A 515 -2.17 -38.10 -11.58
C GLY A 515 -3.39 -38.52 -12.43
N VAL A 516 -4.17 -37.53 -12.90
CA VAL A 516 -5.32 -37.71 -13.80
C VAL A 516 -4.85 -38.08 -15.21
N ILE A 517 -3.91 -37.31 -15.77
CA ILE A 517 -3.42 -37.50 -17.15
C ILE A 517 -2.89 -38.93 -17.39
N GLN A 518 -2.36 -39.58 -16.36
CA GLN A 518 -1.70 -40.88 -16.49
C GLN A 518 -2.62 -42.09 -16.27
N LYS A 519 -3.86 -41.90 -15.83
CA LYS A 519 -4.79 -43.01 -15.54
C LYS A 519 -5.87 -43.10 -16.59
N GLU A 520 -6.11 -44.32 -17.08
CA GLU A 520 -7.21 -44.59 -18.02
C GLU A 520 -8.60 -44.56 -17.35
N ASN A 521 -8.67 -44.86 -16.05
CA ASN A 521 -9.89 -44.79 -15.24
C ASN A 521 -9.65 -43.89 -14.03
N VAL A 522 -10.08 -42.64 -14.15
CA VAL A 522 -9.94 -41.60 -13.12
C VAL A 522 -11.23 -41.50 -12.31
N ASP A 523 -11.09 -41.38 -10.99
CA ASP A 523 -12.23 -41.11 -10.10
C ASP A 523 -12.79 -39.71 -10.40
N GLU A 524 -14.10 -39.59 -10.63
CA GLU A 524 -14.74 -38.30 -10.91
C GLU A 524 -14.50 -37.27 -9.79
N GLY A 525 -14.40 -37.73 -8.54
CA GLY A 525 -14.08 -36.87 -7.40
C GLY A 525 -12.68 -36.25 -7.49
N LEU A 526 -11.75 -36.84 -8.24
CA LEU A 526 -10.42 -36.27 -8.45
C LEU A 526 -10.45 -35.07 -9.41
N TYR A 527 -11.27 -35.13 -10.46
CA TYR A 527 -11.49 -33.97 -11.35
C TYR A 527 -12.14 -32.81 -10.57
N GLU A 528 -13.14 -33.14 -9.75
CA GLU A 528 -13.81 -32.16 -8.88
C GLU A 528 -12.83 -31.52 -7.88
N LEU A 529 -11.99 -32.33 -7.23
CA LEU A 529 -10.99 -31.82 -6.28
C LEU A 529 -10.01 -30.87 -6.96
N ILE A 530 -9.49 -31.20 -8.14
CA ILE A 530 -8.57 -30.30 -8.86
C ILE A 530 -9.24 -28.97 -9.17
N GLY A 531 -10.48 -29.00 -9.68
CA GLY A 531 -11.25 -27.79 -9.96
C GLY A 531 -11.46 -26.94 -8.71
N LEU A 532 -11.87 -27.55 -7.59
CA LEU A 532 -12.06 -26.85 -6.32
C LEU A 532 -10.77 -26.23 -5.79
N LEU A 533 -9.63 -26.90 -5.89
CA LEU A 533 -8.34 -26.35 -5.46
C LEU A 533 -7.94 -25.14 -6.31
N LEU A 534 -8.12 -25.20 -7.64
CA LEU A 534 -7.85 -24.06 -8.52
C LEU A 534 -8.76 -22.87 -8.22
N ILE A 535 -10.06 -23.11 -7.95
CA ILE A 535 -11.00 -22.07 -7.55
C ILE A 535 -10.61 -21.44 -6.21
N ILE A 536 -10.28 -22.26 -5.22
CA ILE A 536 -9.88 -21.80 -3.89
C ILE A 536 -8.61 -20.92 -4.00
N HIS A 537 -7.65 -21.32 -4.84
CA HIS A 537 -6.46 -20.52 -5.11
C HIS A 537 -6.81 -19.20 -5.82
N SER A 538 -7.69 -19.23 -6.81
CA SER A 538 -8.18 -18.04 -7.53
C SER A 538 -8.88 -17.06 -6.57
N LEU A 539 -9.77 -17.56 -5.71
CA LEU A 539 -10.43 -16.79 -4.67
C LEU A 539 -9.43 -16.19 -3.68
N ARG A 540 -8.46 -16.97 -3.20
CA ARG A 540 -7.38 -16.48 -2.34
C ARG A 540 -6.71 -15.26 -2.96
N ASN A 541 -6.29 -15.37 -4.22
CA ASN A 541 -5.54 -14.32 -4.91
C ASN A 541 -6.36 -13.03 -5.10
N LEU A 542 -7.69 -13.12 -5.22
CA LEU A 542 -8.58 -11.94 -5.28
C LEU A 542 -8.64 -11.14 -3.98
N TYR A 543 -8.34 -11.77 -2.84
CA TYR A 543 -8.48 -11.16 -1.51
C TYR A 543 -7.16 -10.83 -0.83
N ILE A 544 -6.03 -11.14 -1.47
CA ILE A 544 -4.72 -10.73 -0.99
C ILE A 544 -4.34 -9.42 -1.68
N HIS A 545 -4.03 -8.40 -0.89
CA HIS A 545 -3.50 -7.15 -1.44
C HIS A 545 -2.00 -7.34 -1.76
N PRO A 546 -1.53 -7.07 -3.00
CA PRO A 546 -0.13 -7.29 -3.37
C PRO A 546 0.86 -6.43 -2.56
N PHE A 547 0.44 -5.23 -2.15
CA PHE A 547 1.28 -4.26 -1.44
C PHE A 547 1.00 -4.07 0.05
N LYS A 548 -0.18 -4.46 0.55
CA LYS A 548 -0.55 -4.31 1.96
C LYS A 548 -0.52 -5.65 2.65
N SER A 549 -0.04 -5.71 3.89
CA SER A 549 -0.18 -6.92 4.72
C SER A 549 -1.60 -7.08 5.28
N GLU A 550 -2.61 -6.46 4.66
CA GLU A 550 -4.03 -6.56 5.03
C GLU A 550 -4.83 -7.08 3.83
N PRO A 551 -5.81 -7.96 4.06
CA PRO A 551 -6.60 -8.50 2.97
C PRO A 551 -7.58 -7.46 2.42
N ILE A 552 -7.95 -7.63 1.16
CA ILE A 552 -8.96 -6.78 0.50
C ILE A 552 -10.33 -7.12 1.13
N PRO A 553 -11.13 -6.13 1.58
CA PRO A 553 -12.43 -6.39 2.20
C PRO A 553 -13.39 -7.17 1.31
N VAL A 554 -14.14 -8.09 1.89
CA VAL A 554 -15.23 -8.80 1.20
C VAL A 554 -16.49 -7.93 1.28
N ASN A 555 -16.93 -7.41 0.12
CA ASN A 555 -18.14 -6.58 0.05
C ASN A 555 -19.44 -7.40 -0.08
N ASP A 556 -19.33 -8.72 -0.21
CA ASP A 556 -20.43 -9.62 -0.55
C ASP A 556 -20.33 -10.95 0.23
N ASN A 557 -21.26 -11.17 1.15
CA ASN A 557 -21.31 -12.36 2.00
C ASN A 557 -21.53 -13.64 1.20
N GLU A 558 -22.12 -13.59 0.00
CA GLU A 558 -22.29 -14.77 -0.86
C GLU A 558 -20.95 -15.41 -1.20
N LYS A 559 -19.88 -14.61 -1.30
CA LYS A 559 -18.53 -15.12 -1.57
C LYS A 559 -17.92 -15.88 -0.40
N ILE A 560 -18.29 -15.53 0.84
CA ILE A 560 -17.87 -16.26 2.03
C ILE A 560 -18.59 -17.61 2.09
N GLU A 561 -19.89 -17.65 1.78
CA GLU A 561 -20.65 -18.91 1.70
C GLU A 561 -20.15 -19.82 0.57
N LEU A 562 -19.84 -19.24 -0.58
CA LEU A 562 -19.27 -19.96 -1.71
C LEU A 562 -17.91 -20.57 -1.35
N MET A 563 -17.03 -19.80 -0.70
CA MET A 563 -15.76 -20.32 -0.18
C MET A 563 -15.98 -21.43 0.85
N ARG A 564 -16.93 -21.27 1.77
CA ARG A 564 -17.28 -22.27 2.80
C ARG A 564 -17.81 -23.57 2.18
N SER A 565 -18.60 -23.50 1.11
CA SER A 565 -19.05 -24.69 0.36
C SER A 565 -17.86 -25.39 -0.32
N CYS A 566 -17.05 -24.64 -1.08
CA CYS A 566 -15.86 -25.18 -1.74
C CYS A 566 -14.90 -25.83 -0.73
N PHE A 567 -14.72 -25.20 0.44
CA PHE A 567 -13.93 -25.72 1.55
C PHE A 567 -14.43 -27.08 2.02
N LYS A 568 -15.73 -27.21 2.37
CA LYS A 568 -16.29 -28.46 2.90
C LYS A 568 -16.11 -29.61 1.91
N ASP A 569 -16.38 -29.34 0.63
CA ASP A 569 -16.29 -30.33 -0.43
C ASP A 569 -14.83 -30.74 -0.70
N ALA A 570 -13.92 -29.77 -0.77
CA ALA A 570 -12.50 -30.05 -0.93
C ALA A 570 -11.95 -30.87 0.25
N VAL A 571 -12.29 -30.52 1.49
CA VAL A 571 -11.88 -31.28 2.69
C VAL A 571 -12.43 -32.70 2.63
N SER A 572 -13.72 -32.87 2.30
CA SER A 572 -14.34 -34.19 2.17
C SER A 572 -13.62 -35.06 1.13
N LEU A 573 -13.30 -34.50 -0.04
CA LEU A 573 -12.60 -35.20 -1.12
C LEU A 573 -11.14 -35.51 -0.75
N ILE A 574 -10.41 -34.58 -0.14
CA ILE A 574 -9.01 -34.81 0.31
C ILE A 574 -8.93 -35.98 1.30
N LEU A 575 -9.90 -36.08 2.21
CA LEU A 575 -9.91 -37.11 3.25
C LEU A 575 -10.43 -38.47 2.76
N SER A 576 -11.30 -38.49 1.74
CA SER A 576 -11.94 -39.72 1.25
C SER A 576 -11.20 -40.36 0.07
N LEU A 577 -10.64 -39.56 -0.84
CA LEU A 577 -9.99 -40.05 -2.05
C LEU A 577 -8.65 -40.71 -1.74
N LYS A 578 -8.34 -41.78 -2.48
CA LYS A 578 -7.06 -42.49 -2.39
C LYS A 578 -6.44 -42.64 -3.76
N LEU A 579 -5.39 -41.86 -4.01
CA LEU A 579 -4.59 -41.99 -5.21
C LEU A 579 -3.28 -42.70 -4.87
N LYS A 580 -3.03 -43.81 -5.59
CA LYS A 580 -1.74 -44.51 -5.59
C LYS A 580 -1.13 -44.42 -6.99
N GLY A 581 0.17 -44.15 -7.06
CA GLY A 581 0.89 -44.00 -8.32
C GLY A 581 2.11 -43.08 -8.18
N MET A 582 2.45 -42.40 -9.27
CA MET A 582 3.49 -41.35 -9.29
C MET A 582 3.11 -40.15 -8.43
N VAL A 583 1.82 -39.83 -8.44
CA VAL A 583 1.18 -38.90 -7.52
C VAL A 583 0.41 -39.71 -6.51
N LYS A 584 0.57 -39.37 -5.24
CA LYS A 584 -0.13 -39.96 -4.11
C LYS A 584 -1.04 -38.90 -3.51
N LEU A 585 -2.28 -39.31 -3.26
CA LEU A 585 -3.23 -38.60 -2.40
C LEU A 585 -3.63 -39.61 -1.35
N ASN A 586 -3.12 -39.44 -0.14
CA ASN A 586 -3.47 -40.28 0.98
C ASN A 586 -3.29 -39.49 2.27
N TYR A 587 -4.38 -39.40 3.04
CA TYR A 587 -4.40 -38.69 4.30
C TYR A 587 -4.17 -39.62 5.50
#